data_AF-A0AAV0PRS9-F1
#
_entry.id   AF-A0AAV0PRS9-F1
#
_cell.length_a   1.000
_cell.length_b   1.000
_cell.length_c   1.000
_cell.angle_alpha   90.00
_cell.angle_beta   90.00
_cell.angle_gamma   90.00
#
_symmetry.space_group_name_H-M   'P 1'
#
loop_
_entity.id
_entity.type
_entity.pdbx_description
1 polymer ?
#
loop_
_entity_poly.entity_id
_entity_poly.type
_entity_poly.pdbx_seq_one_letter_code
_entity_poly.pdbx_strand_id
1 'polypeptide(L)'
;MKTGVDGVEGVEALLYRVPETLASEVLEQMKAPPKDPSIPEITAAELVGADGWTAITQLAHHGMLFVPVGYTFGAGMFKMDSIRGGSPYGAGVFAGDGSRQPSETELALAEHQGKYMATIVKRLAHA
;
A
#
# COMPACT_ATOMS: atom_id res chain seq x y z
N MET A 1 2.88 -10.37 -0.94
CA MET A 1 2.12 -9.10 -0.83
C MET A 1 2.53 -8.22 0.37
N LYS A 2 3.33 -8.70 1.34
CA LYS A 2 3.72 -7.91 2.54
C LYS A 2 5.25 -7.82 2.75
N THR A 3 6.03 -8.25 1.76
CA THR A 3 7.47 -8.52 1.85
C THR A 3 8.28 -7.38 2.49
N GLY A 4 7.97 -6.12 2.15
CA GLY A 4 8.69 -4.97 2.69
C GLY A 4 8.53 -4.83 4.21
N VAL A 5 7.30 -4.92 4.71
CA VAL A 5 7.00 -4.78 6.14
C VAL A 5 7.45 -6.02 6.91
N ASP A 6 7.15 -7.22 6.39
CA ASP A 6 7.54 -8.50 6.99
C ASP A 6 9.08 -8.64 7.11
N GLY A 7 9.84 -7.86 6.35
CA GLY A 7 11.30 -7.76 6.44
C GLY A 7 11.83 -6.93 7.62
N VAL A 8 10.96 -6.35 8.45
CA VAL A 8 11.34 -5.58 9.66
C VAL A 8 10.98 -6.37 10.90
N GLU A 9 12.01 -6.84 11.62
CA GLU A 9 11.84 -7.59 12.86
C GLU A 9 11.00 -6.82 13.89
N GLY A 10 10.05 -7.52 14.52
CA GLY A 10 9.18 -6.96 15.56
C GLY A 10 8.05 -6.06 15.03
N VAL A 11 7.80 -6.07 13.72
CA VAL A 11 6.63 -5.44 13.10
C VAL A 11 5.80 -6.51 12.41
N GLU A 12 4.48 -6.49 12.65
CA GLU A 12 3.53 -7.38 11.98
C GLU A 12 2.72 -6.60 10.94
N ALA A 13 2.64 -7.12 9.72
CA ALA A 13 1.69 -6.62 8.73
C ALA A 13 0.47 -7.54 8.64
N LEU A 14 -0.71 -6.93 8.71
CA LEU A 14 -1.98 -7.58 8.40
C LEU A 14 -2.54 -7.01 7.10
N LEU A 15 -3.13 -7.87 6.27
CA LEU A 15 -3.78 -7.47 5.03
C LEU A 15 -5.28 -7.66 5.18
N TYR A 16 -6.02 -6.59 4.96
CA TYR A 16 -7.47 -6.57 5.00
C TYR A 16 -8.03 -5.94 3.73
N ARG A 17 -9.29 -6.24 3.43
CA ARG A 17 -10.08 -5.57 2.39
C ARG A 17 -11.22 -4.77 3.01
N VAL A 18 -11.69 -3.75 2.33
CA VAL A 18 -12.88 -3.00 2.74
C VAL A 18 -14.12 -3.74 2.22
N PRO A 19 -15.25 -3.74 2.95
CA PRO A 19 -16.51 -4.27 2.47
C PRO A 19 -16.91 -3.65 1.13
N GLU A 20 -17.39 -4.48 0.22
CA GLU A 20 -17.93 -4.02 -1.07
C GLU A 20 -19.25 -3.27 -0.87
N THR A 21 -19.42 -2.17 -1.58
CA THR A 21 -20.64 -1.35 -1.51
C THR A 21 -21.47 -1.42 -2.79
N LEU A 22 -20.89 -1.86 -3.91
CA LEU A 22 -21.59 -2.04 -5.18
C LEU A 22 -22.28 -3.41 -5.24
N ALA A 23 -23.47 -3.44 -5.84
CA ALA A 23 -24.18 -4.68 -6.10
C ALA A 23 -23.41 -5.58 -7.09
N SER A 24 -23.58 -6.90 -6.98
CA SER A 24 -22.87 -7.88 -7.82
C SER A 24 -23.10 -7.66 -9.31
N GLU A 25 -24.32 -7.31 -9.71
CA GLU A 25 -24.67 -6.97 -11.09
C GLU A 25 -23.87 -5.78 -11.64
N VAL A 26 -23.59 -4.77 -10.80
CA VAL A 26 -22.78 -3.60 -11.18
C VAL A 26 -21.32 -4.02 -11.37
N LEU A 27 -20.79 -4.86 -10.47
CA LEU A 27 -19.41 -5.36 -10.58
C LEU A 27 -19.20 -6.20 -11.83
N GLU A 28 -20.18 -7.03 -12.19
CA GLU A 28 -20.17 -7.82 -13.43
C GLU A 28 -20.14 -6.90 -14.65
N GLN A 29 -20.99 -5.86 -14.69
CA GLN A 29 -20.99 -4.87 -15.77
C GLN A 29 -19.65 -4.13 -15.88
N MET A 30 -19.03 -3.80 -14.74
CA MET A 30 -17.70 -3.19 -14.67
C MET A 30 -16.57 -4.14 -15.06
N LYS A 31 -16.85 -5.44 -15.19
CA LYS A 31 -15.84 -6.50 -15.35
C LYS A 31 -14.81 -6.46 -14.23
N ALA A 32 -15.26 -6.17 -13.01
CA ALA A 32 -14.39 -6.11 -11.85
C ALA A 32 -13.80 -7.51 -11.59
N PRO A 33 -12.49 -7.62 -11.32
CA PRO A 33 -11.88 -8.91 -10.99
C PRO A 33 -12.48 -9.48 -9.70
N PRO A 34 -12.53 -10.81 -9.56
CA PRO A 34 -13.02 -11.45 -8.35
C PRO A 34 -12.14 -11.06 -7.15
N LYS A 35 -12.77 -10.82 -6.00
CA LYS A 35 -12.06 -10.54 -4.75
C LYS A 35 -11.44 -11.82 -4.21
N ASP A 36 -10.26 -11.71 -3.61
CA ASP A 36 -9.64 -12.82 -2.90
C ASP A 36 -10.40 -13.07 -1.57
N PRO A 37 -11.05 -14.23 -1.38
CA PRO A 37 -11.79 -14.55 -0.17
C PRO A 37 -10.89 -14.89 1.03
N SER A 38 -9.59 -15.13 0.81
CA SER A 38 -8.64 -15.38 1.89
C SER A 38 -8.25 -14.11 2.67
N ILE A 39 -8.51 -12.93 2.11
CA ILE A 39 -8.26 -11.65 2.75
C ILE A 39 -9.51 -11.23 3.53
N PRO A 40 -9.44 -11.10 4.87
CA PRO A 40 -10.59 -10.72 5.70
C PRO A 40 -11.03 -9.28 5.45
N GLU A 41 -12.32 -9.01 5.71
CA GLU A 41 -12.85 -7.64 5.71
C GLU A 41 -12.53 -6.92 7.01
N ILE A 42 -12.24 -5.63 6.91
CA ILE A 42 -12.02 -4.75 8.07
C ILE A 42 -13.20 -3.78 8.25
N THR A 43 -13.55 -3.52 9.50
CA THR A 43 -14.51 -2.50 9.91
C THR A 43 -13.78 -1.25 10.41
N ALA A 44 -14.47 -0.11 10.40
CA ALA A 44 -13.90 1.14 10.92
C ALA A 44 -13.46 1.04 12.40
N ALA A 45 -14.14 0.21 13.20
CA ALA A 45 -13.81 0.01 14.61
C ALA A 45 -12.46 -0.72 14.80
N GLU A 46 -12.08 -1.60 13.88
CA GLU A 46 -10.82 -2.34 13.93
C GLU A 46 -9.61 -1.47 13.55
N LEU A 47 -9.84 -0.29 12.94
CA LEU A 47 -8.79 0.66 12.59
C LEU A 47 -8.05 1.26 13.81
N VAL A 48 -8.57 1.07 15.02
CA VAL A 48 -7.87 1.53 16.24
C VAL A 48 -6.80 0.55 16.70
N GLY A 49 -6.79 -0.68 16.17
CA GLY A 49 -5.91 -1.76 16.60
C GLY A 49 -4.51 -1.75 15.97
N ALA A 50 -4.23 -0.84 15.03
CA ALA A 50 -2.92 -0.77 14.38
C ALA A 50 -2.24 0.59 14.61
N ASP A 51 -0.91 0.55 14.75
CA ASP A 51 -0.07 1.74 14.95
C ASP A 51 0.22 2.51 13.65
N GLY A 52 -0.07 1.90 12.49
CA GLY A 52 0.19 2.51 11.19
C GLY A 52 -0.61 1.88 10.05
N TRP A 53 -0.88 2.68 9.02
CA TRP A 53 -1.70 2.29 7.87
C TRP A 53 -0.99 2.56 6.55
N THR A 54 -0.90 1.55 5.68
CA THR A 54 -0.32 1.65 4.32
C THR A 54 -1.34 2.09 3.28
N ALA A 55 -2.63 2.03 3.63
CA ALA A 55 -3.76 2.61 2.91
C ALA A 55 -4.38 3.73 3.76
N ILE A 56 -5.35 4.48 3.21
CA ILE A 56 -6.07 5.55 3.94
C ILE A 56 -5.21 6.80 4.24
N THR A 57 -4.49 7.29 3.22
CA THR A 57 -3.67 8.52 3.34
C THR A 57 -4.47 9.77 3.71
N GLN A 58 -5.79 9.74 3.55
CA GLN A 58 -6.70 10.84 3.88
C GLN A 58 -6.72 11.16 5.38
N LEU A 59 -6.33 10.22 6.25
CA LEU A 59 -6.22 10.47 7.69
C LEU A 59 -5.06 11.41 8.04
N ALA A 60 -4.12 11.65 7.12
CA ALA A 60 -3.12 12.70 7.29
C ALA A 60 -3.76 14.09 7.48
N HIS A 61 -4.93 14.35 6.87
CA HIS A 61 -5.68 15.58 7.09
C HIS A 61 -6.31 15.68 8.49
N HIS A 62 -6.40 14.56 9.21
CA HIS A 62 -6.91 14.48 10.57
C HIS A 62 -5.78 14.43 11.61
N GLY A 63 -4.54 14.75 11.22
CA GLY A 63 -3.40 14.85 12.12
C GLY A 63 -2.56 13.58 12.26
N MET A 64 -2.84 12.52 11.49
CA MET A 64 -1.94 11.36 11.43
C MET A 64 -0.62 11.73 10.74
N LEU A 65 0.48 11.18 11.24
CA LEU A 65 1.80 11.38 10.64
C LEU A 65 1.87 10.67 9.28
N PHE A 66 2.19 11.43 8.24
CA PHE A 66 2.40 10.89 6.90
C PHE A 66 3.87 10.50 6.70
N VAL A 67 4.11 9.24 6.33
CA VAL A 67 5.46 8.71 6.04
C VAL A 67 5.65 8.55 4.53
N PRO A 68 6.18 9.56 3.82
CA PRO A 68 6.49 9.43 2.39
C PRO A 68 7.73 8.56 2.16
N VAL A 69 7.82 7.93 0.99
CA VAL A 69 9.05 7.25 0.56
C VAL A 69 10.20 8.25 0.27
N GLY A 70 9.87 9.49 -0.08
CA GLY A 70 10.83 10.51 -0.46
C GLY A 70 11.68 10.06 -1.66
N TYR A 71 12.97 10.41 -1.64
CA TYR A 71 13.94 9.94 -2.64
C TYR A 71 14.80 8.78 -2.11
N THR A 72 14.35 8.08 -1.07
CA THR A 72 15.14 7.04 -0.39
C THR A 72 15.33 5.77 -1.20
N PHE A 73 14.55 5.58 -2.28
CA PHE A 73 14.73 4.49 -3.26
C PHE A 73 15.86 4.79 -4.28
N GLY A 74 16.63 5.86 -4.06
CA GLY A 74 17.87 6.15 -4.77
C GLY A 74 17.70 6.32 -6.27
N ALA A 75 18.63 5.78 -7.06
CA ALA A 75 18.61 5.87 -8.52
C ALA A 75 17.31 5.33 -9.14
N GLY A 76 16.61 4.39 -8.47
CA GLY A 76 15.32 3.88 -8.91
C GLY A 76 14.24 4.97 -9.04
N MET A 77 14.35 6.06 -8.27
CA MET A 77 13.41 7.19 -8.35
C MET A 77 13.56 8.03 -9.63
N PHE A 78 14.70 7.92 -10.32
CA PHE A 78 15.06 8.78 -11.45
C PHE A 78 15.16 8.02 -12.78
N LYS A 79 14.93 6.70 -12.79
CA LYS A 79 14.88 5.92 -14.02
C LYS A 79 13.71 6.35 -14.91
N MET A 80 13.99 6.49 -16.20
CA MET A 80 13.06 6.93 -17.26
C MET A 80 13.02 5.94 -18.45
N ASP A 81 13.47 4.71 -18.22
CA ASP A 81 13.54 3.63 -19.22
C ASP A 81 12.17 3.03 -19.56
N SER A 82 11.20 3.17 -18.65
CA SER A 82 9.86 2.61 -18.79
C SER A 82 8.81 3.47 -18.09
N ILE A 83 7.56 3.35 -18.54
CA ILE A 83 6.42 3.92 -17.82
C ILE A 83 6.25 3.19 -16.50
N ARG A 84 6.17 3.94 -15.41
CA ARG A 84 5.98 3.45 -14.05
C ARG A 84 5.17 4.43 -13.21
N GLY A 85 4.48 3.91 -12.23
CA GLY A 85 3.88 4.66 -11.14
C GLY A 85 4.87 4.96 -10.01
N GLY A 86 4.38 5.74 -9.05
CA GLY A 86 5.13 6.14 -7.86
C GLY A 86 5.76 7.52 -7.97
N SER A 87 5.96 8.15 -6.81
CA SER A 87 6.54 9.48 -6.66
C SER A 87 7.19 9.58 -5.28
N PRO A 88 7.84 10.71 -4.93
CA PRO A 88 8.34 10.91 -3.57
C PRO A 88 7.25 10.79 -2.49
N TYR A 89 5.97 10.91 -2.82
CA TYR A 89 4.87 10.72 -1.88
C TYR A 89 4.59 9.24 -1.56
N GLY A 90 5.00 8.31 -2.42
CA GLY A 90 4.75 6.89 -2.22
C GLY A 90 4.89 6.05 -3.49
N ALA A 91 4.97 4.75 -3.32
CA ALA A 91 4.89 3.76 -4.39
C ALA A 91 3.53 3.84 -5.08
N GLY A 92 3.51 3.45 -6.34
CA GLY A 92 2.30 3.39 -7.14
C GLY A 92 2.52 2.52 -8.37
N VAL A 93 1.42 2.07 -8.97
CA VAL A 93 1.42 1.24 -10.17
C VAL A 93 0.61 1.94 -11.25
N PHE A 94 1.15 2.02 -12.47
CA PHE A 94 0.37 2.41 -13.63
C PHE A 94 -0.39 1.20 -14.20
N ALA A 95 -1.72 1.20 -14.10
CA ALA A 95 -2.56 0.06 -14.48
C ALA A 95 -2.84 -0.02 -16.00
N GLY A 96 -2.60 1.05 -16.77
CA GLY A 96 -2.96 1.10 -18.19
C GLY A 96 -4.47 0.91 -18.40
N ASP A 97 -4.84 0.00 -19.30
CA ASP A 97 -6.22 -0.42 -19.60
C ASP A 97 -6.72 -1.56 -18.69
N GLY A 98 -5.95 -1.92 -17.65
CA GLY A 98 -6.22 -3.04 -16.74
C GLY A 98 -5.49 -4.34 -17.11
N SER A 99 -4.84 -4.42 -18.27
CA SER A 99 -4.05 -5.59 -18.67
C SER A 99 -2.61 -5.59 -18.13
N ARG A 100 -2.06 -4.39 -17.85
CA ARG A 100 -0.66 -4.22 -17.43
C ARG A 100 -0.49 -4.66 -15.97
N GLN A 101 0.47 -5.56 -15.75
CA GLN A 101 0.91 -5.94 -14.41
C GLN A 101 1.96 -4.95 -13.86
N PRO A 102 2.11 -4.84 -12.52
CA PRO A 102 3.18 -4.07 -11.91
C PRO A 102 4.55 -4.46 -12.47
N SER A 103 5.36 -3.48 -12.85
CA SER A 103 6.75 -3.74 -13.27
C SER A 103 7.64 -4.05 -12.08
N GLU A 104 8.81 -4.64 -12.34
CA GLU A 104 9.81 -4.94 -11.30
C GLU A 104 10.19 -3.69 -10.50
N THR A 105 10.32 -2.53 -11.16
CA THR A 105 10.64 -1.26 -10.50
C THR A 105 9.51 -0.78 -9.58
N GLU A 106 8.25 -0.95 -9.98
CA GLU A 106 7.09 -0.58 -9.15
C GLU A 106 6.95 -1.49 -7.93
N LEU A 107 7.18 -2.80 -8.12
CA LEU A 107 7.19 -3.79 -7.03
C LEU A 107 8.33 -3.54 -6.04
N ALA A 108 9.53 -3.27 -6.55
CA ALA A 108 10.70 -2.94 -5.72
C ALA A 108 10.50 -1.65 -4.92
N LEU A 109 9.86 -0.63 -5.52
CA LEU A 109 9.51 0.62 -4.83
C LEU A 109 8.47 0.37 -3.72
N ALA A 110 7.47 -0.48 -3.96
CA ALA A 110 6.47 -0.86 -2.96
C ALA A 110 7.11 -1.63 -1.78
N GLU A 111 8.01 -2.56 -2.06
CA GLU A 111 8.76 -3.29 -1.03
C GLU A 111 9.64 -2.34 -0.21
N HIS A 112 10.37 -1.44 -0.87
CA HIS A 112 11.19 -0.43 -0.21
C HIS A 112 10.35 0.49 0.68
N GLN A 113 9.21 0.99 0.19
CA GLN A 113 8.30 1.81 0.99
C GLN A 113 7.79 1.05 2.21
N GLY A 114 7.35 -0.21 2.05
CA GLY A 114 6.87 -1.03 3.17
C GLY A 114 7.92 -1.15 4.27
N LYS A 115 9.16 -1.47 3.91
CA LYS A 115 10.28 -1.58 4.85
C LYS A 115 10.59 -0.25 5.55
N TYR A 116 10.61 0.84 4.78
CA TYR A 116 10.90 2.17 5.28
C TYR A 116 9.83 2.62 6.29
N MET A 117 8.55 2.48 5.93
CA MET A 117 7.44 2.82 6.80
C MET A 117 7.45 1.99 8.08
N ALA A 118 7.60 0.66 7.97
CA ALA A 118 7.64 -0.24 9.12
C ALA A 118 8.77 0.10 10.11
N THR A 119 9.95 0.47 9.59
CA THR A 119 11.08 0.93 10.42
C THR A 119 10.74 2.20 11.21
N ILE A 120 9.98 3.13 10.62
CA ILE A 120 9.54 4.36 11.28
C ILE A 120 8.47 4.07 12.32
N VAL A 121 7.46 3.27 11.98
CA VAL A 121 6.39 2.87 12.92
C VAL A 121 7.00 2.19 14.15
N LYS A 122 7.93 1.24 13.96
CA LYS A 122 8.65 0.59 15.08
C LYS A 122 9.32 1.58 16.01
N ARG A 123 9.92 2.67 15.49
CA ARG A 123 10.56 3.69 16.32
C ARG A 123 9.57 4.55 17.10
N LEU A 124 8.36 4.72 16.57
CA LEU A 124 7.31 5.53 17.21
C LEU A 124 6.48 4.72 18.22
N ALA A 125 6.28 3.42 17.99
CA ALA A 125 5.51 2.53 18.87
C ALA A 125 6.18 2.25 20.24
N HIS A 126 7.48 2.58 20.38
CA HIS A 126 8.24 2.43 21.63
C HIS A 126 8.50 3.75 22.36
N ALA A 127 7.74 4.81 22.04
CA ALA A 127 7.83 6.11 22.70
C ALA A 127 6.91 6.21 23.94
#